data_AF-R8BPQ1-F1
#
_entry.id   AF-R8BPQ1-F1
#
_cell.length_a   1.000
_cell.length_b   1.000
_cell.length_c   1.000
_cell.angle_alpha   90.00
_cell.angle_beta   90.00
_cell.angle_gamma   90.00
#
_symmetry.space_group_name_H-M   'P 1'
#
loop_
_entity.id
_entity.type
_entity.pdbx_description
1 polymer ?
#
loop_
_entity_poly.entity_id
_entity_poly.type
_entity_poly.pdbx_seq_one_letter_code
_entity_poly.pdbx_strand_id
1 'polypeptide(L)'
;MQQLSGINFIIYYGTRFFKTVGIEDSFLATIIVNVVAFFSTIPGLYLVERMGRRNLLLIGAAGMGISQLILAVLGVTVSSTAGNNALIAMVCIYIFFFEFSWGPCAWIVTGEIFPMHVRSKALSMTTASNWLWNFILGFVTPYMVDSGKGNADLGSKVFFIWMAFCFLAVVFVWKYIYETKGLSLEQVDELYHQCSQAYKSPSFRRNWDNETGVASIGTQSEKKVLETDDKQSASVSVHE
;
A
#
# COMPACT_ATOMS: atom_id res chain seq x y z
N MET A 1 -7.62 -7.00 -1.50
CA MET A 1 -6.78 -6.53 -2.61
C MET A 1 -5.33 -6.96 -2.47
N GLN A 2 -4.67 -6.78 -1.31
CA GLN A 2 -3.28 -7.22 -1.09
C GLN A 2 -3.03 -8.68 -1.49
N GLN A 3 -3.88 -9.63 -1.03
CA GLN A 3 -3.70 -11.05 -1.37
C GLN A 3 -3.93 -11.35 -2.86
N LEU A 4 -4.85 -10.62 -3.51
CA LEU A 4 -5.18 -10.77 -4.92
C LEU A 4 -4.09 -10.22 -5.87
N SER A 5 -3.04 -9.58 -5.34
CA SER A 5 -1.88 -9.16 -6.12
C SER A 5 -1.02 -10.32 -6.60
N GLY A 6 -1.28 -11.56 -6.14
CA GLY A 6 -0.48 -12.72 -6.51
C GLY A 6 0.76 -12.96 -5.63
N ILE A 7 0.94 -12.21 -4.54
CA ILE A 7 2.14 -12.32 -3.71
C ILE A 7 2.30 -13.72 -3.10
N ASN A 8 1.20 -14.32 -2.65
CA ASN A 8 1.19 -15.66 -2.08
C ASN A 8 1.68 -16.72 -3.06
N PHE A 9 1.42 -16.53 -4.36
CA PHE A 9 1.92 -17.45 -5.37
C PHE A 9 3.45 -17.47 -5.40
N ILE A 10 4.07 -16.28 -5.43
CA ILE A 10 5.52 -16.18 -5.44
C ILE A 10 6.12 -16.76 -4.15
N ILE A 11 5.50 -16.48 -3.00
CA ILE A 11 5.97 -16.99 -1.70
C ILE A 11 5.86 -18.51 -1.62
N TYR A 12 4.72 -19.09 -1.99
CA TYR A 12 4.46 -20.53 -1.81
C TYR A 12 4.99 -21.40 -2.95
N TYR A 13 4.98 -20.87 -4.17
CA TYR A 13 5.22 -21.64 -5.39
C TYR A 13 6.32 -21.04 -6.27
N GLY A 14 6.98 -19.95 -5.87
CA GLY A 14 8.00 -19.26 -6.67
C GLY A 14 9.13 -20.19 -7.12
N THR A 15 9.67 -21.02 -6.22
CA THR A 15 10.70 -22.03 -6.56
C THR A 15 10.23 -22.99 -7.66
N ARG A 16 9.01 -23.51 -7.54
CA ARG A 16 8.42 -24.43 -8.50
C ARG A 16 8.13 -23.75 -9.83
N PHE A 17 7.65 -22.51 -9.79
CA PHE A 17 7.41 -21.69 -10.97
C PHE A 17 8.72 -21.45 -11.74
N PHE A 18 9.78 -21.00 -11.06
CA PHE A 18 11.09 -20.80 -11.69
C PHE A 18 11.64 -22.09 -12.31
N LYS A 19 11.44 -23.23 -11.65
CA LYS A 19 11.85 -24.52 -12.18
C LYS A 19 11.09 -24.89 -13.46
N THR A 20 9.79 -24.59 -13.50
CA THR A 20 8.91 -24.84 -14.65
C THR A 20 9.27 -23.95 -15.84
N VAL A 21 9.75 -22.74 -15.59
CA VAL A 21 10.23 -21.78 -16.60
C VAL A 21 11.65 -22.14 -17.13
N GLY A 22 12.30 -23.14 -16.54
CA GLY A 22 13.63 -23.60 -16.99
C GLY A 22 14.79 -22.82 -16.37
N ILE A 23 14.61 -22.29 -15.15
CA ILE A 23 15.70 -21.70 -14.37
C ILE A 23 16.37 -22.82 -13.54
N GLU A 24 17.60 -23.17 -13.91
CA GLU A 24 18.34 -24.29 -13.30
C GLU A 24 18.55 -24.11 -11.79
N ASP A 25 18.90 -22.89 -11.34
CA ASP A 25 19.06 -22.56 -9.91
C ASP A 25 17.86 -21.79 -9.35
N SER A 26 16.71 -22.47 -9.31
CA SER A 26 15.45 -21.92 -8.79
C SER A 26 15.52 -21.55 -7.30
N PHE A 27 16.42 -22.20 -6.54
CA PHE A 27 16.63 -21.91 -5.13
C PHE A 27 17.35 -20.57 -4.95
N LEU A 28 18.44 -20.35 -5.69
CA LEU A 28 19.14 -19.07 -5.70
C LEU A 28 18.22 -17.92 -6.14
N ALA A 29 17.41 -18.11 -7.18
CA ALA A 29 16.42 -17.12 -7.61
C ALA A 29 15.45 -16.73 -6.49
N THR A 30 15.01 -17.71 -5.69
CA THR A 30 14.13 -17.48 -4.54
C THR A 30 14.85 -16.74 -3.41
N ILE A 31 16.11 -17.05 -3.15
CA ILE A 31 16.92 -16.28 -2.19
C ILE A 31 17.02 -14.82 -2.62
N ILE A 32 17.33 -14.56 -3.90
CA ILE A 32 17.42 -13.20 -4.44
C ILE A 32 16.11 -12.46 -4.23
N VAL A 33 14.97 -13.09 -4.56
CA VAL A 33 13.64 -12.49 -4.34
C VAL A 33 13.40 -12.12 -2.88
N ASN A 34 13.74 -13.01 -1.94
CA ASN A 34 13.57 -12.74 -0.50
C ASN A 34 14.50 -11.63 0.01
N VAL A 35 15.74 -11.57 -0.48
CA VAL A 35 16.68 -10.49 -0.17
C VAL A 35 16.14 -9.16 -0.69
N VAL A 36 15.65 -9.12 -1.93
CA VAL A 36 14.99 -7.93 -2.48
C VAL A 36 13.80 -7.55 -1.63
N ALA A 37 12.95 -8.51 -1.23
CA ALA A 37 11.79 -8.24 -0.39
C ALA A 37 12.19 -7.53 0.91
N PHE A 38 13.16 -8.08 1.63
CA PHE A 38 13.66 -7.53 2.89
C PHE A 38 14.18 -6.09 2.74
N PHE A 39 15.05 -5.85 1.76
CA PHE A 39 15.62 -4.51 1.55
C PHE A 39 14.61 -3.51 1.01
N SER A 40 13.56 -3.96 0.30
CA SER A 40 12.50 -3.11 -0.25
C SER A 40 11.58 -2.56 0.83
N THR A 41 11.43 -3.25 1.96
CA THR A 41 10.60 -2.76 3.07
C THR A 41 11.19 -1.49 3.71
N ILE A 42 12.52 -1.36 3.76
CA ILE A 42 13.21 -0.21 4.38
C ILE A 42 12.80 1.14 3.76
N PRO A 43 12.92 1.36 2.44
CA PRO A 43 12.45 2.60 1.83
C PRO A 43 10.94 2.76 1.95
N GLY A 44 10.17 1.67 1.99
CA GLY A 44 8.72 1.71 2.21
C GLY A 44 8.33 2.36 3.54
N LEU A 45 9.01 1.98 4.63
CA LEU A 45 8.82 2.56 5.96
C LEU A 45 9.15 4.05 6.02
N TYR A 46 10.12 4.51 5.22
CA TYR A 46 10.44 5.93 5.14
C TYR A 46 9.43 6.69 4.26
N LEU A 47 9.06 6.12 3.12
CA LEU A 47 8.18 6.75 2.13
C LEU A 47 6.72 6.83 2.60
N VAL A 48 6.25 5.93 3.46
CA VAL A 48 4.87 5.99 3.99
C VAL A 48 4.63 7.25 4.82
N GLU A 49 5.66 7.73 5.54
CA GLU A 49 5.58 8.97 6.29
C GLU A 49 5.81 10.20 5.41
N ARG A 50 6.65 10.11 4.37
CA ARG A 50 6.89 11.25 3.46
C ARG A 50 5.84 11.45 2.38
N MET A 51 5.48 10.41 1.64
CA MET A 51 4.57 10.48 0.49
C MET A 51 3.10 10.35 0.86
N GLY A 52 2.81 9.83 2.05
CA GLY A 52 1.46 9.50 2.50
C GLY A 52 1.01 8.12 2.05
N ARG A 53 -0.04 7.62 2.69
CA ARG A 53 -0.48 6.23 2.55
C ARG A 53 -1.11 6.00 1.17
N ARG A 54 -1.93 6.95 0.71
CA ARG A 54 -2.70 6.82 -0.54
C ARG A 54 -1.78 6.79 -1.75
N ASN A 55 -0.84 7.73 -1.83
CA ASN A 55 0.09 7.81 -2.97
C ASN A 55 0.98 6.58 -3.04
N LEU A 56 1.43 6.07 -1.89
CA LEU A 56 2.27 4.88 -1.83
C LEU A 56 1.55 3.64 -2.35
N LEU A 57 0.28 3.45 -1.94
CA LEU A 57 -0.56 2.35 -2.43
C LEU A 57 -0.84 2.45 -3.94
N LEU A 58 -1.06 3.66 -4.47
CA LEU A 58 -1.29 3.87 -5.91
C LEU A 58 -0.04 3.53 -6.73
N ILE A 59 1.12 4.06 -6.36
CA ILE A 59 2.39 3.80 -7.05
C ILE A 59 2.73 2.31 -6.97
N GLY A 60 2.53 1.71 -5.80
CA GLY A 60 2.66 0.28 -5.57
C GLY A 60 1.81 -0.55 -6.52
N ALA A 61 0.50 -0.30 -6.55
CA ALA A 61 -0.44 -1.06 -7.37
C ALA A 61 -0.15 -0.91 -8.87
N ALA A 62 0.18 0.30 -9.31
CA ALA A 62 0.54 0.56 -10.70
C ALA A 62 1.86 -0.14 -11.08
N GLY A 63 2.90 -0.03 -10.24
CA GLY A 63 4.18 -0.68 -10.47
C GLY A 63 4.09 -2.21 -10.48
N MET A 64 3.30 -2.79 -9.57
CA MET A 64 2.98 -4.22 -9.58
C MET A 64 2.22 -4.62 -10.86
N GLY A 65 1.19 -3.88 -11.26
CA GLY A 65 0.42 -4.18 -12.47
C GLY A 65 1.28 -4.15 -13.73
N ILE A 66 2.15 -3.14 -13.88
CA ILE A 66 3.03 -3.00 -15.03
C ILE A 66 4.10 -4.10 -15.06
N SER A 67 4.75 -4.37 -13.93
CA SER A 67 5.76 -5.44 -13.85
C SER A 67 5.17 -6.82 -14.13
N GLN A 68 3.97 -7.10 -13.61
CA GLN A 68 3.24 -8.34 -13.89
C GLN A 68 2.79 -8.46 -15.35
N LEU A 69 2.42 -7.35 -16.01
CA LEU A 69 2.13 -7.35 -17.44
C LEU A 69 3.36 -7.77 -18.25
N ILE A 70 4.51 -7.16 -17.98
CA ILE A 70 5.77 -7.47 -18.68
C ILE A 70 6.17 -8.92 -18.40
N LEU A 71 6.07 -9.36 -17.15
CA LEU A 71 6.34 -10.74 -16.73
C LEU A 71 5.46 -11.75 -17.48
N ALA A 72 4.16 -11.48 -17.60
CA ALA A 72 3.21 -12.33 -18.31
C ALA A 72 3.54 -12.42 -19.82
N VAL A 73 3.90 -11.30 -20.44
CA VAL A 73 4.29 -11.25 -21.86
C VAL A 73 5.60 -12.00 -22.11
N LEU A 74 6.62 -11.77 -21.27
CA LEU A 74 7.90 -12.47 -21.38
C LEU A 74 7.73 -13.98 -21.20
N GLY A 75 6.94 -14.39 -20.22
CA GLY A 75 6.69 -15.79 -19.92
C GLY A 75 5.88 -16.55 -20.98
N VAL A 76 5.31 -15.86 -21.96
CA VAL A 76 4.61 -16.47 -23.11
C VAL A 76 5.42 -16.36 -24.41
N THR A 77 6.24 -15.32 -24.57
CA THR A 77 6.88 -15.00 -25.84
C THR A 77 8.35 -15.40 -25.92
N VAL A 78 9.05 -15.56 -24.79
CA VAL A 78 10.50 -15.78 -24.78
C VAL A 78 10.86 -17.07 -24.05
N SER A 79 11.44 -18.02 -24.78
CA SER A 79 12.01 -19.26 -24.24
C SER A 79 13.53 -19.29 -24.47
N SER A 80 14.24 -18.31 -23.90
CA SER A 80 15.70 -18.21 -23.97
C SER A 80 16.28 -17.95 -22.58
N THR A 81 17.56 -18.26 -22.37
CA THR A 81 18.26 -17.98 -21.10
C THR A 81 18.19 -16.49 -20.72
N ALA A 82 18.29 -15.60 -21.71
CA ALA A 82 18.13 -14.16 -21.49
C ALA A 82 16.71 -13.79 -21.05
N GLY A 83 15.69 -14.43 -21.62
CA GLY A 83 14.29 -14.29 -21.19
C GLY A 83 14.05 -14.75 -19.75
N ASN A 84 14.67 -15.87 -19.36
CA ASN A 84 14.57 -16.39 -18.00
C ASN A 84 15.19 -15.44 -16.96
N ASN A 85 16.33 -14.83 -17.29
CA ASN A 85 16.94 -13.80 -16.43
C ASN A 85 16.05 -12.55 -16.34
N ALA A 86 15.44 -12.13 -17.45
CA ALA A 86 14.51 -11.01 -17.46
C ALA A 86 13.24 -11.31 -16.62
N LEU A 87 12.74 -12.56 -16.65
CA LEU A 87 11.62 -12.98 -15.80
C LEU A 87 11.95 -12.85 -14.32
N ILE A 88 13.11 -13.33 -13.87
CA ILE A 88 13.55 -13.18 -12.46
C ILE A 88 13.64 -11.69 -12.09
N ALA A 89 14.27 -10.88 -12.96
CA ALA A 89 14.37 -9.44 -12.72
C ALA A 89 13.00 -8.76 -12.59
N MET A 90 12.03 -9.12 -13.43
CA MET A 90 10.67 -8.60 -13.35
C MET A 90 9.93 -9.07 -12.09
N VAL A 91 10.14 -10.31 -11.63
CA VAL A 91 9.62 -10.77 -10.33
C VAL A 91 10.22 -9.95 -9.19
N CYS A 92 11.53 -9.68 -9.22
CA CYS A 92 12.18 -8.83 -8.20
C CYS A 92 11.61 -7.40 -8.19
N ILE A 93 11.35 -6.81 -9.37
CA ILE A 93 10.72 -5.48 -9.47
C ILE A 93 9.29 -5.52 -8.92
N TYR A 94 8.51 -6.54 -9.28
CA TYR A 94 7.17 -6.75 -8.73
C TYR A 94 7.20 -6.81 -7.19
N ILE A 95 8.11 -7.62 -6.62
CA ILE A 95 8.29 -7.79 -5.18
C ILE A 95 8.73 -6.49 -4.52
N PHE A 96 9.65 -5.75 -5.14
CA PHE A 96 10.05 -4.44 -4.67
C PHE A 96 8.83 -3.52 -4.53
N PHE A 97 8.02 -3.39 -5.59
CA PHE A 97 6.79 -2.57 -5.54
C PHE A 97 5.82 -3.03 -4.48
N PHE A 98 5.62 -4.34 -4.31
CA PHE A 98 4.75 -4.87 -3.26
C PHE A 98 5.26 -4.50 -1.86
N GLU A 99 6.52 -4.78 -1.56
CA GLU A 99 7.08 -4.68 -0.22
C GLU A 99 7.32 -3.24 0.25
N PHE A 100 7.67 -2.31 -0.63
CA PHE A 100 7.79 -0.92 -0.20
C PHE A 100 6.42 -0.26 -0.01
N SER A 101 5.34 -0.81 -0.59
CA SER A 101 4.01 -0.19 -0.57
C SER A 101 2.97 -1.06 0.14
N TRP A 102 2.30 -1.97 -0.58
CA TRP A 102 1.18 -2.77 -0.11
C TRP A 102 1.53 -3.69 1.05
N GLY A 103 2.79 -4.13 1.18
CA GLY A 103 3.29 -4.92 2.31
C GLY A 103 2.99 -4.24 3.65
N PRO A 104 3.67 -3.13 4.00
CA PRO A 104 3.46 -2.42 5.25
C PRO A 104 2.25 -1.48 5.22
N CYS A 105 2.01 -0.77 4.11
CA CYS A 105 1.03 0.32 4.06
C CYS A 105 -0.41 -0.19 4.17
N ALA A 106 -0.72 -1.39 3.69
CA ALA A 106 -2.06 -1.95 3.82
C ALA A 106 -2.44 -2.13 5.30
N TRP A 107 -1.50 -2.63 6.12
CA TRP A 107 -1.73 -2.81 7.56
C TRP A 107 -1.85 -1.47 8.29
N ILE A 108 -1.02 -0.49 7.93
CA ILE A 108 -1.09 0.87 8.49
C ILE A 108 -2.46 1.48 8.22
N VAL A 109 -2.92 1.46 6.96
CA VAL A 109 -4.23 2.00 6.59
C VAL A 109 -5.35 1.31 7.35
N THR A 110 -5.34 -0.02 7.45
CA THR A 110 -6.38 -0.74 8.22
C THR A 110 -6.36 -0.39 9.70
N GLY A 111 -5.22 0.01 10.25
CA GLY A 111 -5.13 0.55 11.61
C GLY A 111 -5.73 1.95 11.72
N GLU A 112 -5.53 2.81 10.72
CA GLU A 112 -5.88 4.23 10.80
C GLU A 112 -7.35 4.53 10.45
N ILE A 113 -7.99 3.74 9.57
CA ILE A 113 -9.32 4.08 9.03
C ILE A 113 -10.51 3.75 9.93
N PHE A 114 -10.33 2.94 10.98
CA PHE A 114 -11.46 2.52 11.81
C PHE A 114 -11.66 3.42 13.02
N PRO A 115 -12.92 3.82 13.32
CA PRO A 115 -13.21 4.64 14.49
C PRO A 115 -12.96 3.85 15.79
N MET A 116 -12.52 4.57 16.82
CA MET A 116 -12.00 4.02 18.08
C MET A 116 -12.90 2.95 18.72
N HIS A 117 -14.22 3.17 18.72
CA HIS A 117 -15.19 2.32 19.43
C HIS A 117 -15.42 0.94 18.78
N VAL A 118 -15.14 0.78 17.48
CA VAL A 118 -15.28 -0.51 16.75
C VAL A 118 -13.96 -1.04 16.20
N ARG A 119 -12.87 -0.29 16.37
CA ARG A 119 -11.56 -0.58 15.77
C ARG A 119 -11.09 -2.02 15.97
N SER A 120 -11.15 -2.54 17.19
CA SER A 120 -10.70 -3.91 17.48
C SER A 120 -11.51 -4.97 16.71
N LYS A 121 -12.83 -4.81 16.63
CA LYS A 121 -13.73 -5.72 15.88
C LYS A 121 -13.50 -5.60 14.36
N ALA A 122 -13.29 -4.38 13.86
CA ALA A 122 -13.06 -4.16 12.44
C ALA A 122 -11.67 -4.69 11.99
N LEU A 123 -10.65 -4.52 12.83
CA LEU A 123 -9.33 -5.10 12.61
C LEU A 123 -9.36 -6.63 12.61
N SER A 124 -10.10 -7.27 13.54
CA SER A 124 -10.21 -8.73 13.54
C SER A 124 -10.89 -9.26 12.27
N MET A 125 -11.94 -8.59 11.79
CA MET A 125 -12.59 -8.94 10.51
C MET A 125 -11.68 -8.72 9.30
N THR A 126 -10.87 -7.66 9.32
CA THR A 126 -9.88 -7.38 8.27
C THR A 126 -8.83 -8.48 8.22
N THR A 127 -8.27 -8.86 9.37
CA THR A 127 -7.28 -9.93 9.49
C THR A 127 -7.88 -11.28 9.11
N ALA A 128 -9.09 -11.60 9.57
CA ALA A 128 -9.78 -12.83 9.17
C ALA A 128 -10.00 -12.90 7.65
N SER A 129 -10.42 -11.80 7.03
CA SER A 129 -10.57 -11.71 5.58
C SER A 129 -9.24 -11.87 4.85
N ASN A 130 -8.15 -11.31 5.39
CA ASN A 130 -6.81 -11.46 4.84
C ASN A 130 -6.39 -12.94 4.81
N TRP A 131 -6.53 -13.65 5.93
CA TRP A 131 -6.20 -15.08 6.03
C TRP A 131 -7.14 -15.97 5.22
N LEU A 132 -8.42 -15.63 5.12
CA LEU A 132 -9.36 -16.34 4.27
C LEU A 132 -8.94 -16.27 2.80
N TRP A 133 -8.60 -15.08 2.29
CA TRP A 133 -8.11 -14.93 0.92
C TRP A 133 -6.76 -15.61 0.71
N ASN A 134 -5.88 -15.58 1.71
CA ASN A 134 -4.63 -16.32 1.67
C ASN A 134 -4.86 -17.82 1.54
N PHE A 135 -5.78 -18.40 2.33
CA PHE A 135 -6.17 -19.81 2.23
C PHE A 135 -6.76 -20.16 0.86
N ILE A 136 -7.72 -19.36 0.37
CA ILE A 136 -8.35 -19.60 -0.94
C ILE A 136 -7.29 -19.59 -2.04
N LEU A 137 -6.42 -18.58 -2.08
CA LEU A 137 -5.39 -18.49 -3.11
C LEU A 137 -4.32 -19.58 -2.95
N GLY A 138 -3.91 -19.90 -1.73
CA GLY A 138 -3.00 -21.03 -1.49
C GLY A 138 -3.58 -22.34 -2.02
N PHE A 139 -4.88 -22.58 -1.83
CA PHE A 139 -5.53 -23.78 -2.33
C PHE A 139 -5.73 -23.78 -3.85
N VAL A 140 -6.20 -22.66 -4.42
CA VAL A 140 -6.61 -22.58 -5.84
C VAL A 140 -5.42 -22.41 -6.78
N THR A 141 -4.36 -21.72 -6.37
CA THR A 141 -3.26 -21.35 -7.28
C THR A 141 -2.56 -22.54 -7.95
N PRO A 142 -2.28 -23.66 -7.27
CA PRO A 142 -1.74 -24.85 -7.93
C PRO A 142 -2.62 -25.36 -9.08
N TYR A 143 -3.95 -25.41 -8.88
CA TYR A 143 -4.89 -25.83 -9.93
C TYR A 143 -4.93 -24.86 -11.11
N MET A 144 -4.59 -23.58 -10.90
CA MET A 144 -4.50 -22.60 -11.97
C MET A 144 -3.21 -22.75 -12.78
N VAL A 145 -2.07 -23.02 -12.12
CA VAL A 145 -0.74 -22.89 -12.72
C VAL A 145 -0.16 -24.22 -13.19
N ASP A 146 -0.46 -25.32 -12.50
CA ASP A 146 0.17 -26.62 -12.75
C ASP A 146 -0.39 -27.33 -13.99
N SER A 147 0.49 -27.92 -14.78
CA SER A 147 0.14 -28.79 -15.90
C SER A 147 -0.36 -30.15 -15.38
N GLY A 148 -1.67 -30.38 -15.45
CA GLY A 148 -2.31 -31.61 -14.97
C GLY A 148 -3.72 -31.78 -15.52
N LYS A 149 -4.20 -33.03 -15.61
CA LYS A 149 -5.54 -33.33 -16.14
C LYS A 149 -6.60 -32.78 -15.16
N GLY A 150 -7.33 -31.75 -15.58
CA GLY A 150 -8.28 -31.02 -14.72
C GLY A 150 -7.76 -29.68 -14.17
N ASN A 151 -6.49 -29.36 -14.40
CA ASN A 151 -5.92 -28.06 -14.07
C ASN A 151 -6.01 -27.11 -15.27
N ALA A 152 -5.96 -25.81 -15.01
CA ALA A 152 -6.10 -24.80 -16.04
C ALA A 152 -4.81 -24.58 -16.87
N ASP A 153 -3.67 -25.05 -16.39
CA ASP A 153 -2.36 -25.01 -17.06
C ASP A 153 -1.99 -23.60 -17.58
N LEU A 154 -2.24 -22.58 -16.75
CA LEU A 154 -1.94 -21.20 -17.15
C LEU A 154 -0.43 -20.92 -17.19
N GLY A 155 0.38 -21.61 -16.39
CA GLY A 155 1.81 -21.27 -16.24
C GLY A 155 1.99 -19.77 -15.97
N SER A 156 2.80 -19.11 -16.80
CA SER A 156 3.05 -17.66 -16.75
C SER A 156 1.82 -16.78 -17.08
N LYS A 157 0.77 -17.32 -17.70
CA LYS A 157 -0.44 -16.53 -18.04
C LYS A 157 -1.24 -16.13 -16.80
N VAL A 158 -1.03 -16.79 -15.66
CA VAL A 158 -1.68 -16.44 -14.38
C VAL A 158 -1.42 -14.99 -13.97
N PHE A 159 -0.26 -14.44 -14.36
CA PHE A 159 0.10 -13.05 -14.08
C PHE A 159 -0.80 -12.04 -14.80
N PHE A 160 -1.47 -12.38 -15.90
CA PHE A 160 -2.49 -11.50 -16.49
C PHE A 160 -3.69 -11.32 -15.56
N ILE A 161 -4.07 -12.36 -14.81
CA ILE A 161 -5.18 -12.30 -13.87
C ILE A 161 -4.80 -11.41 -12.68
N TRP A 162 -3.63 -11.62 -12.08
CA TRP A 162 -3.18 -10.79 -10.96
C TRP A 162 -2.93 -9.34 -11.37
N MET A 163 -2.42 -9.11 -12.58
CA MET A 163 -2.27 -7.77 -13.15
C MET A 163 -3.62 -7.04 -13.21
N ALA A 164 -4.68 -7.72 -13.66
CA ALA A 164 -6.02 -7.13 -13.69
C ALA A 164 -6.50 -6.76 -12.28
N PHE A 165 -6.26 -7.60 -11.28
CA PHE A 165 -6.56 -7.28 -9.88
C PHE A 165 -5.70 -6.14 -9.33
N CYS A 166 -4.43 -6.01 -9.74
CA CYS A 166 -3.57 -4.88 -9.39
C CYS A 166 -4.12 -3.56 -9.96
N PHE A 167 -4.58 -3.53 -11.21
CA PHE A 167 -5.23 -2.32 -11.77
C PHE A 167 -6.58 -2.02 -11.12
N LEU A 168 -7.36 -3.05 -10.78
CA LEU A 168 -8.56 -2.87 -9.97
C LEU A 168 -8.22 -2.29 -8.59
N ALA A 169 -7.07 -2.69 -8.02
CA ALA A 169 -6.57 -2.13 -6.77
C ALA A 169 -6.21 -0.64 -6.90
N VAL A 170 -5.63 -0.21 -8.04
CA VAL A 170 -5.41 1.22 -8.33
C VAL A 170 -6.73 1.99 -8.29
N VAL A 171 -7.76 1.49 -8.99
CA VAL A 171 -9.09 2.12 -9.02
C VAL A 171 -9.73 2.15 -7.63
N PHE A 172 -9.62 1.06 -6.88
CA PHE A 172 -10.13 0.95 -5.52
C PHE A 172 -9.45 1.97 -4.59
N VAL A 173 -8.12 2.03 -4.59
CA VAL A 173 -7.36 2.98 -3.77
C VAL A 173 -7.69 4.42 -4.15
N TRP A 174 -7.77 4.71 -5.45
CA TRP A 174 -8.07 6.04 -5.93
C TRP A 174 -9.45 6.53 -5.45
N LYS A 175 -10.45 5.63 -5.44
CA LYS A 175 -11.85 5.96 -5.14
C LYS A 175 -12.21 5.89 -3.65
N TYR A 176 -11.64 4.96 -2.89
CA TYR A 176 -12.11 4.64 -1.52
C TYR A 176 -11.09 4.87 -0.41
N ILE A 177 -9.80 5.08 -0.71
CA ILE A 177 -8.78 5.29 0.31
C ILE A 177 -8.51 6.79 0.49
N TYR A 178 -8.78 7.27 1.70
CA TYR A 178 -8.47 8.64 2.13
C TYR A 178 -7.00 8.74 2.54
N GLU A 179 -6.42 9.93 2.40
CA GLU A 179 -5.07 10.22 2.88
C GLU A 179 -5.10 10.57 4.37
N THR A 180 -4.54 9.68 5.20
CA THR A 180 -4.53 9.73 6.66
C THR A 180 -3.23 10.24 7.26
N LYS A 181 -2.20 10.50 6.44
CA LYS A 181 -0.86 10.89 6.92
C LYS A 181 -0.90 12.05 7.93
N GLY A 182 -0.35 11.81 9.12
CA GLY A 182 -0.13 12.85 10.14
C GLY A 182 -1.38 13.35 10.84
N LEU A 183 -2.51 12.63 10.72
CA LEU A 183 -3.74 12.92 11.45
C LEU A 183 -3.82 12.04 12.70
N SER A 184 -4.39 12.58 13.78
CA SER A 184 -4.86 11.77 14.91
C SER A 184 -6.07 10.93 14.48
N LEU A 185 -6.40 9.90 15.26
CA LEU A 185 -7.52 9.01 14.93
C LEU A 185 -8.87 9.74 14.96
N GLU A 186 -9.00 10.73 15.84
CA GLU A 186 -10.17 11.60 15.94
C GLU A 186 -10.28 12.52 14.72
N GLN A 187 -9.15 13.05 14.24
CA GLN A 187 -9.11 13.87 13.03
C GLN A 187 -9.42 13.06 11.77
N VAL A 188 -9.06 11.77 11.75
CA VAL A 188 -9.45 10.87 10.67
C VAL A 188 -10.97 10.68 10.66
N ASP A 189 -11.61 10.50 11.81
CA ASP A 189 -13.07 10.39 11.91
C ASP A 189 -13.76 11.66 11.37
N GLU A 190 -13.28 12.84 11.75
CA GLU A 190 -13.78 14.13 11.24
C GLU A 190 -13.59 14.25 9.71
N LEU A 191 -12.44 13.81 9.19
CA LEU A 191 -12.18 13.79 7.74
C LEU A 191 -13.24 12.96 7.00
N TYR A 192 -13.63 11.80 7.53
CA TYR A 192 -14.67 10.96 6.93
C TYR A 192 -16.05 11.61 6.98
N HIS A 193 -16.34 12.43 7.99
CA HIS A 193 -17.61 13.17 8.09
C HIS A 193 -17.70 14.35 7.14
N GLN A 194 -16.60 15.08 6.95
CA GLN A 194 -16.60 16.31 6.15
C GLN A 194 -16.25 16.09 4.67
N CYS A 195 -15.38 15.12 4.37
CA CYS A 195 -14.96 14.83 3.01
C CYS A 195 -15.80 13.68 2.44
N SER A 196 -16.75 14.00 1.57
CA SER A 196 -17.64 13.00 0.96
C SER A 196 -16.95 12.05 -0.04
N GLN A 197 -15.75 12.40 -0.53
CA GLN A 197 -15.08 11.67 -1.60
C GLN A 197 -13.58 11.50 -1.35
N ALA A 198 -13.11 10.25 -1.30
CA ALA A 198 -11.72 9.92 -0.96
C ALA A 198 -10.68 10.54 -1.90
N TYR A 199 -10.98 10.66 -3.19
CA TYR A 199 -10.04 11.24 -4.16
C TYR A 199 -9.81 12.74 -3.97
N LYS A 200 -10.70 13.45 -3.25
CA LYS A 200 -10.57 14.87 -2.89
C LYS A 200 -9.88 15.07 -1.55
N SER A 201 -9.61 14.00 -0.80
CA SER A 201 -9.01 14.11 0.53
C SER A 201 -7.67 14.86 0.55
N PRO A 202 -6.76 14.73 -0.45
CA PRO A 202 -5.49 15.45 -0.42
C PRO A 202 -5.66 16.98 -0.55
N SER A 203 -6.60 17.42 -1.41
CA SER A 203 -6.89 18.85 -1.58
C SER A 203 -7.68 19.41 -0.42
N PHE A 204 -8.62 18.63 0.12
CA PHE A 204 -9.38 19.01 1.31
C PHE A 204 -8.46 19.26 2.50
N ARG A 205 -7.51 18.35 2.74
CA ARG A 205 -6.49 18.51 3.77
C ARG A 205 -5.67 19.78 3.60
N ARG A 206 -5.21 20.09 2.39
CA ARG A 206 -4.46 21.32 2.12
C ARG A 206 -5.24 22.56 2.54
N ASN A 207 -6.56 22.55 2.38
CA ASN A 207 -7.43 23.65 2.80
C ASN A 207 -7.68 23.64 4.31
N TRP A 208 -7.93 22.46 4.91
CA TRP A 208 -8.13 22.29 6.36
C TRP A 208 -6.92 22.72 7.19
N ASP A 209 -5.70 22.35 6.76
CA ASP A 209 -4.45 22.77 7.39
C ASP A 209 -4.23 24.29 7.26
N ASN A 210 -4.68 24.90 6.16
CA ASN A 210 -4.61 26.34 5.97
C ASN A 210 -5.62 27.08 6.87
N GLU A 211 -6.86 26.58 7.00
CA GLU A 211 -7.90 27.18 7.83
C GLU A 211 -7.58 27.05 9.33
N THR A 212 -7.15 25.86 9.77
CA THR A 212 -6.73 25.62 11.16
C THR A 212 -5.36 26.25 11.48
N GLY A 213 -4.46 26.33 10.50
CA GLY A 213 -3.20 27.07 10.58
C GLY A 213 -3.41 28.58 10.72
N VAL A 214 -4.32 29.17 9.93
CA VAL A 214 -4.72 30.58 10.06
C VAL A 214 -5.47 30.81 11.38
N ALA A 215 -6.35 29.89 11.80
CA ALA A 215 -7.04 29.99 13.09
C ALA A 215 -6.05 29.96 14.27
N SER A 216 -5.03 29.09 14.24
CA SER A 216 -4.00 29.00 15.28
C SER A 216 -3.04 30.19 15.30
N ILE A 217 -2.73 30.81 14.15
CA ILE A 217 -2.01 32.08 14.08
C ILE A 217 -2.87 33.22 14.65
N GLY A 218 -4.18 33.25 14.35
CA GLY A 218 -5.14 34.21 14.91
C GLY A 218 -5.23 34.12 16.43
N THR A 219 -5.33 32.91 16.98
CA THR A 219 -5.41 32.70 18.44
C THR A 219 -4.10 33.04 19.16
N GLN A 220 -2.94 32.80 18.52
CA GLN A 220 -1.65 33.21 19.08
C GLN A 220 -1.44 34.72 19.04
N SER A 221 -1.91 35.39 17.97
CA SER A 221 -1.86 36.84 17.87
C SER A 221 -2.78 37.52 18.89
N GLU A 222 -4.00 37.02 19.08
CA GLU A 222 -4.92 37.51 20.13
C GLU A 222 -4.34 37.30 21.54
N LYS A 223 -3.77 36.13 21.83
CA LYS A 223 -3.11 35.90 23.13
C LYS A 223 -1.93 36.84 23.36
N LYS A 224 -1.15 37.14 22.32
CA LYS A 224 -0.02 38.07 22.42
C LYS A 224 -0.48 39.51 22.67
N VAL A 225 -1.57 39.94 22.01
CA VAL A 225 -2.17 41.26 22.19
C VAL A 225 -2.75 41.41 23.60
N LEU A 226 -3.48 40.39 24.09
CA LEU A 226 -4.02 40.36 25.44
C LEU A 226 -2.92 40.37 26.52
N GLU A 227 -1.81 39.65 26.33
CA GLU A 227 -0.65 39.70 27.23
C GLU A 227 0.07 41.05 27.23
N THR A 228 0.08 41.78 26.11
CA THR A 228 0.62 43.16 26.07
C THR A 228 -0.32 44.15 26.75
N ASP A 229 -1.64 44.03 26.55
CA ASP A 229 -2.61 44.92 27.18
C ASP A 229 -2.65 44.74 28.72
N ASP A 230 -2.52 43.50 29.21
CA ASP A 230 -2.45 43.22 30.66
C ASP A 230 -1.16 43.76 31.30
N LYS A 231 -0.03 43.77 30.57
CA LYS A 231 1.22 44.36 31.06
C LYS A 231 1.17 45.90 31.06
N GLN A 232 0.37 46.47 30.17
CA GLN A 232 0.23 47.92 30.03
C GLN A 232 -0.79 48.46 31.04
N SER A 233 -1.85 47.72 31.37
CA SER A 233 -2.77 48.04 32.46
C SER A 233 -2.12 47.92 33.84
N ALA A 234 -1.29 46.90 34.06
CA ALA A 234 -0.58 46.68 35.33
C ALA A 234 0.54 47.72 35.60
N SER A 235 1.09 48.36 34.57
CA SER A 235 2.12 49.40 34.73
C SER A 235 1.54 50.78 35.03
N VAL A 236 0.29 51.05 34.61
CA VAL A 236 -0.42 52.30 34.92
C VAL A 236 -0.92 52.32 36.37
N SER A 237 -1.32 51.19 36.94
CA SER A 237 -1.79 51.07 38.34
C SER A 237 -0.70 51.17 39.42
N VAL A 238 0.58 51.25 39.05
CA VAL A 238 1.72 51.34 39.99
C VAL A 238 2.19 52.80 40.17
N HIS A 239 1.60 53.75 39.42
CA HIS A 239 1.98 55.16 39.43
C HIS A 239 0.88 56.13 39.92
N GLU A 240 -0.23 55.63 40.47
CA GLU A 240 -1.21 56.40 41.26
C GLU A 240 -1.08 56.07 42.76
#